data_AF-A0A0B2QMD1-F1
#
_entry.id   AF-A0A0B2QMD1-F1
#
_cell.length_a   1.000
_cell.length_b   1.000
_cell.length_c   1.000
_cell.angle_alpha   90.00
_cell.angle_beta   90.00
_cell.angle_gamma   90.00
#
_symmetry.space_group_name_H-M   'P 1'
#
loop_
_entity.id
_entity.type
_entity.pdbx_description
1 polymer ?
#
loop_
_entity_poly.entity_id
_entity_poly.type
_entity_poly.pdbx_seq_one_letter_code
_entity_poly.pdbx_strand_id
1 'polypeptide(L)'
;LATNICYLWKVHFVLKELVRKSIAETQELKRFPTLQAEIAEAANEGLERFHDDGKKTTLRLVEMESSYITVDFFGKLPQEVDKGKNSASSLLDDQYAKGHFQRIGSNVSSYVGMVSQTLRNTIPKAVVHCQVMEAKRSLLDRFYAQLGKKEERQLAWMLGEDSVLRERRLKQFFGRDKMNLELIYEGPLLMGKE
;
A
#
# COMPACT_ATOMS: atom_id res chain seq x y z
N LEU A 1 3.50 13.18 -14.49
CA LEU A 1 4.46 12.74 -13.46
C LEU A 1 3.97 13.05 -12.03
N ALA A 2 3.64 14.31 -11.69
CA ALA A 2 3.10 14.66 -10.37
C ALA A 2 1.84 13.84 -9.97
N THR A 3 0.92 13.61 -10.91
CA THR A 3 -0.29 12.79 -10.68
C THR A 3 0.03 11.33 -10.37
N ASN A 4 1.10 10.78 -10.95
CA ASN A 4 1.48 9.38 -10.75
C ASN A 4 2.20 9.18 -9.41
N ILE A 5 3.02 10.15 -8.99
CA ILE A 5 3.62 10.17 -7.65
C ILE A 5 2.52 10.29 -6.59
N CYS A 6 1.52 11.16 -6.82
CA CYS A 6 0.36 11.28 -5.93
C CYS A 6 -0.44 9.96 -5.83
N TYR A 7 -0.57 9.21 -6.93
CA TYR A 7 -1.28 7.92 -6.93
C TYR A 7 -0.59 6.88 -6.04
N LEU A 8 0.73 6.75 -6.13
CA LEU A 8 1.52 5.80 -5.35
C LEU A 8 1.40 6.05 -3.83
N TRP A 9 1.47 7.31 -3.42
CA TRP A 9 1.27 7.71 -2.01
C TRP A 9 -0.17 7.49 -1.54
N LYS A 10 -1.16 7.72 -2.41
CA LYS A 10 -2.57 7.52 -2.09
C LYS A 10 -2.91 6.04 -1.84
N VAL A 11 -2.40 5.14 -2.68
CA VAL A 11 -2.61 3.69 -2.49
C VAL A 11 -1.95 3.23 -1.18
N HIS A 12 -0.73 3.67 -0.92
CA HIS A 12 -0.02 3.37 0.32
C HIS A 12 -0.77 3.81 1.58
N PHE A 13 -1.25 5.05 1.58
CA PHE A 13 -2.06 5.59 2.69
C PHE A 13 -3.34 4.77 2.92
N VAL A 14 -4.05 4.40 1.84
CA VAL A 14 -5.27 3.60 1.93
C VAL A 14 -4.98 2.21 2.51
N LEU A 15 -3.88 1.56 2.11
CA LEU A 15 -3.49 0.26 2.65
C LEU A 15 -3.18 0.33 4.15
N LYS A 16 -2.45 1.36 4.61
CA LYS A 16 -2.18 1.57 6.04
C LYS A 16 -3.45 1.81 6.85
N GLU A 17 -4.35 2.65 6.33
CA GLU A 17 -5.63 2.89 7.00
C GLU A 17 -6.50 1.63 7.07
N LEU A 18 -6.45 0.79 6.04
CA LEU A 18 -7.15 -0.49 6.05
C LEU A 18 -6.64 -1.40 7.17
N VAL A 19 -5.32 -1.57 7.30
CA VAL A 19 -4.71 -2.35 8.38
C VAL A 19 -5.11 -1.78 9.75
N ARG A 20 -5.01 -0.46 9.93
CA ARG A 20 -5.39 0.21 11.18
C ARG A 20 -6.85 -0.05 11.55
N LYS A 21 -7.76 0.03 10.58
CA LYS A 21 -9.20 -0.26 10.79
C LYS A 21 -9.45 -1.73 11.13
N SER A 22 -8.85 -2.66 10.40
CA SER A 22 -9.00 -4.11 10.65
C SER A 22 -8.50 -4.50 12.05
N ILE A 23 -7.40 -3.91 12.50
CA ILE A 23 -6.88 -4.13 13.85
C ILE A 23 -7.86 -3.57 14.90
N ALA A 24 -8.44 -2.39 14.68
CA ALA A 24 -9.36 -1.75 15.63
C ALA A 24 -10.72 -2.48 15.75
N GLU A 25 -11.21 -3.07 14.65
CA GLU A 25 -12.45 -3.83 14.61
C GLU A 25 -12.35 -5.19 15.34
N THR A 26 -11.15 -5.76 15.44
CA THR A 26 -10.94 -7.08 16.04
C THR A 26 -10.92 -7.00 17.57
N GLN A 27 -12.01 -7.42 18.21
CA GLN A 27 -12.16 -7.35 19.67
C GLN A 27 -11.19 -8.27 20.43
N GLU A 28 -10.85 -9.42 19.86
CA GLU A 28 -9.94 -10.39 20.50
C GLU A 28 -8.51 -9.83 20.64
N LEU A 29 -8.08 -9.00 19.68
CA LEU A 29 -6.77 -8.35 19.70
C LEU A 29 -6.67 -7.26 20.78
N LYS A 30 -7.78 -6.69 21.24
CA LYS A 30 -7.77 -5.68 22.31
C LYS A 30 -7.26 -6.22 23.64
N ARG A 31 -7.33 -7.54 23.85
CA ARG A 31 -6.81 -8.21 25.05
C ARG A 31 -5.28 -8.18 25.13
N PHE A 32 -4.62 -8.07 23.98
CA PHE A 32 -3.16 -8.18 23.83
C PHE A 32 -2.61 -6.92 23.13
N PRO A 33 -2.47 -5.79 23.86
CA PRO A 33 -2.01 -4.53 23.27
C PRO A 33 -0.60 -4.65 22.68
N THR A 34 0.25 -5.48 23.27
CA THR A 34 1.62 -5.74 22.79
C THR A 34 1.61 -6.46 21.45
N LEU A 35 0.81 -7.53 21.31
CA LEU A 35 0.63 -8.24 20.04
C LEU A 35 0.03 -7.31 18.96
N GLN A 36 -0.90 -6.44 19.35
CA GLN A 36 -1.51 -5.45 18.46
C GLN A 36 -0.46 -4.48 17.89
N ALA A 37 0.42 -3.96 18.75
CA ALA A 37 1.51 -3.07 18.34
C ALA A 37 2.48 -3.77 17.38
N GLU A 38 2.84 -5.02 17.67
CA GLU A 38 3.73 -5.83 16.84
C GLU A 38 3.14 -6.16 15.46
N ILE A 39 1.85 -6.50 15.40
CA ILE A 39 1.15 -6.72 14.12
C ILE A 39 1.10 -5.42 13.31
N ALA A 40 0.77 -4.29 13.96
CA ALA A 40 0.73 -2.99 13.30
C ALA A 40 2.11 -2.60 12.76
N GLU A 41 3.17 -2.80 13.53
CA GLU A 41 4.54 -2.50 13.13
C GLU A 41 5.00 -3.39 11.99
N ALA A 42 4.84 -4.71 12.10
CA ALA A 42 5.19 -5.67 11.05
C ALA A 42 4.43 -5.39 9.74
N ALA A 43 3.14 -5.04 9.84
CA ALA A 43 2.35 -4.69 8.68
C ALA A 43 2.80 -3.37 8.04
N ASN A 44 3.09 -2.34 8.85
CA ASN A 44 3.63 -1.06 8.36
C ASN A 44 4.98 -1.25 7.67
N GLU A 45 5.89 -2.01 8.27
CA GLU A 45 7.19 -2.32 7.68
C GLU A 45 7.04 -3.04 6.33
N GLY A 46 6.12 -4.01 6.25
CA GLY A 46 5.79 -4.71 5.00
C GLY A 46 5.26 -3.78 3.92
N LEU A 47 4.29 -2.93 4.27
CA LEU A 47 3.69 -1.97 3.34
C LEU A 47 4.71 -0.94 2.82
N GLU A 48 5.65 -0.49 3.65
CA GLU A 48 6.69 0.47 3.25
C GLU A 48 7.61 -0.11 2.18
N ARG A 49 7.98 -1.38 2.34
CA ARG A 49 8.80 -2.10 1.36
C ARG A 49 8.07 -2.22 0.02
N PHE A 50 6.80 -2.61 0.03
CA PHE A 50 5.98 -2.71 -1.18
C PHE A 50 5.80 -1.36 -1.86
N HIS A 51 5.69 -0.29 -1.08
CA HIS A 51 5.65 1.07 -1.61
C HIS A 51 6.95 1.46 -2.30
N ASP A 52 8.10 1.17 -1.71
CA ASP A 52 9.41 1.46 -2.31
C ASP A 52 9.70 0.59 -3.54
N ASP A 53 9.27 -0.67 -3.54
CA ASP A 53 9.35 -1.54 -4.73
C ASP A 53 8.44 -1.05 -5.86
N GLY A 54 7.26 -0.53 -5.52
CA GLY A 54 6.39 0.16 -6.47
C GLY A 54 7.04 1.40 -7.09
N LYS A 55 7.80 2.19 -6.31
CA LYS A 55 8.57 3.33 -6.83
C LYS A 55 9.65 2.88 -7.80
N LYS A 56 10.49 1.91 -7.39
CA LYS A 56 11.58 1.37 -8.21
C LYS A 56 11.05 0.83 -9.53
N THR A 57 9.97 0.07 -9.49
CA THR A 57 9.33 -0.50 -10.69
C THR A 57 8.78 0.61 -11.60
N THR A 58 8.12 1.62 -11.03
CA THR A 58 7.60 2.75 -11.81
C THR A 58 8.72 3.56 -12.47
N LEU A 59 9.83 3.80 -11.75
CA LEU A 59 11.01 4.45 -12.32
C LEU A 59 11.61 3.62 -13.46
N ARG A 60 11.72 2.31 -13.26
CA ARG A 60 12.24 1.40 -14.29
C ARG A 60 11.37 1.38 -15.55
N LEU A 61 10.05 1.43 -15.41
CA LEU A 61 9.14 1.53 -16.55
C LEU A 61 9.43 2.79 -17.38
N VAL A 62 9.65 3.94 -16.74
CA VAL A 62 9.99 5.18 -17.47
C VAL A 62 11.37 5.08 -18.12
N GLU A 63 12.36 4.53 -17.42
CA GLU A 63 13.71 4.32 -17.95
C GLU A 63 13.72 3.40 -19.18
N MET A 64 12.88 2.37 -19.17
CA MET A 64 12.70 1.46 -20.32
C MET A 64 12.17 2.21 -21.55
N GLU A 65 11.16 3.06 -21.38
CA GLU A 65 10.61 3.89 -22.47
C GLU A 65 11.58 4.98 -22.95
N SER A 66 12.50 5.46 -22.10
CA SER A 66 13.53 6.41 -22.53
C SER A 66 14.73 5.74 -23.23
N SER A 67 14.94 4.44 -23.00
CA SER A 67 16.09 3.72 -23.56
C SER A 67 15.89 3.30 -25.02
N TYR A 68 14.63 3.15 -25.47
CA TYR A 68 14.33 2.71 -26.83
C TYR A 68 13.10 3.41 -27.40
N ILE A 69 13.15 3.76 -28.68
CA ILE A 69 12.02 4.35 -29.41
C ILE A 69 11.11 3.23 -29.88
N THR A 70 9.88 3.19 -29.39
CA THR A 70 8.93 2.12 -29.71
C THR A 70 8.59 2.08 -31.21
N VAL A 71 8.66 0.87 -31.80
CA VAL A 71 8.38 0.63 -33.23
C VAL A 71 6.93 0.93 -33.62
N ASP A 72 6.00 0.84 -32.67
CA ASP A 72 4.58 1.16 -32.84
C ASP A 72 4.34 2.60 -33.30
N PHE A 73 5.27 3.51 -33.00
CA PHE A 73 5.22 4.88 -33.48
C PHE A 73 5.35 4.94 -35.01
N PHE A 74 6.34 4.23 -35.55
CA PHE A 74 6.64 4.26 -36.99
C PHE A 74 5.54 3.59 -37.81
N GLY A 75 4.86 2.58 -37.25
CA GLY A 75 3.71 1.94 -37.89
C GLY A 75 2.46 2.83 -37.99
N LYS A 76 2.37 3.89 -37.18
CA LYS A 76 1.22 4.83 -37.14
C LYS A 76 1.52 6.18 -37.78
N LEU A 77 2.76 6.41 -38.21
CA LEU A 77 3.12 7.65 -38.88
C LEU A 77 2.40 7.70 -40.23
N PRO A 78 1.62 8.74 -40.53
CA PRO A 78 1.11 8.93 -41.88
C PRO A 78 2.30 8.95 -42.83
N GLN A 79 2.35 8.03 -43.79
CA GLN A 79 3.29 8.09 -44.89
C GLN A 79 2.86 9.28 -45.75
N GLU A 80 3.30 10.49 -45.41
CA GLU A 80 3.13 11.66 -46.27
C GLU A 80 3.98 11.40 -47.52
N VAL A 81 3.35 10.81 -48.54
CA VAL A 81 3.93 10.65 -49.87
C VAL A 81 4.28 12.05 -50.37
N ASP A 82 5.58 12.32 -50.53
CA ASP A 82 6.12 13.54 -51.12
C ASP A 82 5.44 13.79 -52.48
N LYS A 83 4.44 14.68 -52.51
CA LYS A 83 3.96 15.27 -53.77
C LYS A 83 4.98 16.31 -54.19
N GLY A 84 5.89 15.88 -55.07
CA GLY A 84 6.98 16.65 -55.60
C GLY A 84 6.60 18.04 -56.12
N LYS A 85 7.43 19.03 -55.78
CA LYS A 85 7.50 20.33 -56.45
C LYS A 85 8.96 20.77 -56.53
N ASN A 86 9.48 20.81 -57.75
CA ASN A 86 10.76 21.42 -58.12
C ASN A 86 10.63 22.96 -58.13
N SER A 87 11.61 23.69 -57.58
CA SER A 87 12.34 24.83 -58.19
C SER A 87 12.86 25.86 -57.18
N ALA A 88 14.14 26.27 -57.35
CA ALA A 88 14.85 27.48 -56.85
C ALA A 88 15.76 27.33 -55.59
N SER A 89 17.03 27.05 -55.84
CA SER A 89 18.04 26.47 -54.95
C SER A 89 18.90 27.44 -54.11
N SER A 90 18.37 28.52 -53.51
CA SER A 90 19.21 29.33 -52.57
C SER A 90 18.46 30.06 -51.45
N LEU A 91 17.19 30.44 -51.63
CA LEU A 91 16.34 31.01 -50.55
C LEU A 91 15.42 29.95 -49.90
N LEU A 92 15.38 28.74 -50.48
CA LEU A 92 14.59 27.62 -49.99
C LEU A 92 15.27 26.85 -48.87
N ASP A 93 16.59 26.96 -48.67
CA ASP A 93 17.27 26.17 -47.65
C ASP A 93 16.73 26.51 -46.24
N ASP A 94 16.46 27.79 -45.99
CA ASP A 94 15.93 28.26 -44.71
C ASP A 94 14.43 27.92 -44.51
N GLN A 95 13.62 27.95 -45.59
CA GLN A 95 12.21 27.52 -45.56
C GLN A 95 12.05 26.00 -45.50
N TYR A 96 12.95 25.26 -46.16
CA TYR A 96 12.99 23.80 -46.17
C TYR A 96 13.50 23.30 -44.82
N ALA A 97 14.57 23.88 -44.28
CA ALA A 97 15.03 23.64 -42.91
C ALA A 97 13.90 23.91 -41.90
N LYS A 98 13.19 25.05 -42.02
CA LYS A 98 12.03 25.35 -41.16
C LYS A 98 10.89 24.34 -41.28
N GLY A 99 10.56 23.88 -42.49
CA GLY A 99 9.57 22.83 -42.72
C GLY A 99 10.00 21.48 -42.13
N HIS A 100 11.27 21.12 -42.26
CA HIS A 100 11.85 19.92 -41.65
C HIS A 100 11.81 19.97 -40.13
N PHE A 101 12.20 21.09 -39.52
CA PHE A 101 12.12 21.26 -38.07
C PHE A 101 10.68 21.20 -37.55
N GLN A 102 9.71 21.75 -38.30
CA GLN A 102 8.29 21.63 -37.95
C GLN A 102 7.79 20.18 -38.03
N ARG A 103 8.19 19.43 -39.07
CA ARG A 103 7.85 18.00 -39.21
C ARG A 103 8.47 17.16 -38.10
N ILE A 104 9.73 17.41 -37.76
CA ILE A 104 10.42 16.76 -36.62
C ILE A 104 9.68 17.11 -35.31
N GLY A 105 9.31 18.37 -35.11
CA GLY A 105 8.56 18.81 -33.93
C GLY A 105 7.21 18.11 -33.80
N SER A 106 6.46 17.99 -34.91
CA SER A 106 5.19 17.26 -34.94
C SER A 106 5.38 15.78 -34.61
N ASN A 107 6.38 15.13 -35.21
CA ASN A 107 6.69 13.72 -34.96
C ASN A 107 7.07 13.48 -33.49
N VAL A 108 7.94 14.31 -32.92
CA VAL A 108 8.36 14.22 -31.51
C VAL A 108 7.14 14.42 -30.58
N SER A 109 6.28 15.40 -30.89
CA SER A 109 5.05 15.63 -30.12
C SER A 109 4.11 14.42 -30.15
N SER A 110 3.91 13.82 -31.33
CA SER A 110 3.12 12.60 -31.49
C SER A 110 3.72 11.40 -30.74
N TYR A 111 5.05 11.23 -30.77
CA TYR A 111 5.73 10.18 -30.02
C TYR A 111 5.56 10.33 -28.52
N VAL A 112 5.80 11.53 -27.99
CA VAL A 112 5.61 11.85 -26.57
C VAL A 112 4.15 11.61 -26.15
N GLY A 113 3.18 11.97 -26.99
CA GLY A 113 1.77 11.68 -26.76
C GLY A 113 1.48 10.18 -26.64
N MET A 114 2.07 9.37 -27.52
CA MET A 114 1.92 7.91 -27.50
C MET A 114 2.53 7.29 -26.23
N VAL A 115 3.77 7.65 -25.89
CA VAL A 115 4.45 7.15 -24.68
C VAL A 115 3.70 7.56 -23.41
N SER A 116 3.21 8.80 -23.35
CA SER A 116 2.38 9.28 -22.23
C SER A 116 1.12 8.43 -22.04
N GLN A 117 0.46 8.05 -23.14
CA GLN A 117 -0.72 7.19 -23.10
C GLN A 117 -0.38 5.76 -22.64
N THR A 118 0.76 5.21 -23.06
CA THR A 118 1.25 3.91 -22.59
C THR A 118 1.53 3.95 -21.08
N LEU A 119 2.31 4.94 -20.62
CA LEU A 119 2.66 5.11 -19.21
C LEU A 119 1.42 5.33 -18.33
N ARG A 120 0.40 6.04 -18.82
CA ARG A 120 -0.88 6.21 -18.11
C ARG A 120 -1.58 4.88 -17.81
N ASN A 121 -1.36 3.85 -18.62
CA ASN A 121 -1.98 2.53 -18.45
C ASN A 121 -1.07 1.55 -17.70
N THR A 122 0.25 1.60 -17.90
CA THR A 122 1.20 0.65 -17.31
C THR A 122 1.55 1.01 -15.87
N ILE A 123 1.68 2.30 -15.53
CA ILE A 123 2.06 2.73 -14.19
C ILE A 123 1.04 2.32 -13.14
N PRO A 124 -0.29 2.57 -13.28
CA PRO A 124 -1.25 2.14 -12.28
C PRO A 124 -1.27 0.62 -12.10
N LYS A 125 -1.09 -0.15 -13.18
CA LYS A 125 -1.00 -1.62 -13.11
C LYS A 125 0.21 -2.07 -12.29
N ALA A 126 1.37 -1.46 -12.51
CA ALA A 126 2.57 -1.75 -11.74
C ALA A 126 2.41 -1.40 -10.26
N VAL A 127 1.82 -0.24 -9.95
CA VAL A 127 1.56 0.18 -8.56
C VAL A 127 0.60 -0.80 -7.87
N VAL A 128 -0.51 -1.15 -8.51
CA VAL A 128 -1.48 -2.11 -7.95
C VAL A 128 -0.84 -3.49 -7.76
N HIS A 129 -0.02 -3.93 -8.71
CA HIS A 129 0.71 -5.20 -8.58
C HIS A 129 1.67 -5.17 -7.39
N CYS A 130 2.58 -4.19 -7.33
CA CYS A 130 3.63 -4.13 -6.31
C CYS A 130 3.10 -3.84 -4.91
N GLN A 131 2.02 -3.06 -4.78
CA GLN A 131 1.48 -2.69 -3.47
C GLN A 131 0.33 -3.61 -3.05
N VAL A 132 -0.73 -3.69 -3.84
CA VAL A 132 -1.98 -4.37 -3.42
C VAL A 132 -1.85 -5.88 -3.52
N MET A 133 -1.35 -6.39 -4.65
CA MET A 133 -1.25 -7.84 -4.86
C MET A 133 -0.17 -8.46 -3.97
N GLU A 134 0.98 -7.79 -3.83
CA GLU A 134 2.03 -8.24 -2.92
C GLU A 134 1.63 -8.12 -1.45
N ALA A 135 0.94 -7.04 -1.04
CA ALA A 135 0.41 -6.98 0.33
C ALA A 135 -0.58 -8.12 0.60
N LYS A 136 -1.47 -8.46 -0.34
CA LYS A 136 -2.41 -9.57 -0.16
C LYS A 136 -1.70 -10.92 -0.02
N ARG A 137 -0.64 -11.17 -0.80
CA ARG A 137 0.06 -12.46 -0.83
C ARG A 137 1.04 -12.61 0.33
N SER A 138 1.86 -11.59 0.56
CA SER A 138 3.11 -11.72 1.30
C SER A 138 3.05 -11.13 2.72
N LEU A 139 2.03 -10.34 3.05
CA LEU A 139 1.96 -9.65 4.34
C LEU A 139 1.83 -10.63 5.52
N LEU A 140 0.92 -11.61 5.42
CA LEU A 140 0.73 -12.62 6.46
C LEU A 140 1.88 -13.62 6.50
N ASP A 141 2.33 -14.11 5.34
CA ASP A 141 3.46 -15.04 5.25
C ASP A 141 4.72 -14.45 5.91
N ARG A 142 4.96 -13.16 5.70
CA ARG A 142 6.07 -12.43 6.31
C ARG A 142 5.90 -12.28 7.82
N PHE A 143 4.68 -11.97 8.29
CA PHE A 143 4.40 -11.92 9.73
C PHE A 143 4.63 -13.28 10.38
N TYR A 144 4.14 -14.37 9.79
CA TYR A 144 4.38 -15.73 10.31
C TYR A 144 5.88 -16.08 10.30
N ALA A 145 6.61 -15.71 9.26
CA ALA A 145 8.07 -15.91 9.20
C ALA A 145 8.82 -15.09 10.26
N GLN A 146 8.34 -13.89 10.61
CA GLN A 146 8.89 -13.11 11.72
C GLN A 146 8.54 -13.74 13.08
N LEU A 147 7.30 -14.19 13.25
CA LEU A 147 6.84 -14.83 14.48
C LEU A 147 7.61 -16.13 14.76
N GLY A 148 7.85 -16.94 13.74
CA GLY A 148 8.63 -18.18 13.86
C GLY A 148 10.12 -17.98 14.22
N LYS A 149 10.64 -16.75 14.09
CA LYS A 149 12.00 -16.40 14.50
C LYS A 149 12.08 -15.85 15.92
N LYS A 150 10.94 -15.51 16.54
CA LYS A 150 10.92 -14.96 17.91
C LYS A 150 11.08 -16.05 18.94
N GLU A 151 11.80 -15.74 20.01
CA GLU A 151 11.99 -16.64 21.15
C GLU A 151 10.71 -16.79 21.97
N GLU A 152 10.56 -17.91 22.66
CA GLU A 152 9.41 -18.21 23.53
C GLU A 152 9.13 -17.10 24.56
N ARG A 153 10.18 -16.48 25.11
CA ARG A 153 10.06 -15.35 26.06
C ARG A 153 9.44 -14.12 25.41
N GLN A 154 9.80 -13.84 24.16
CA GLN A 154 9.24 -12.71 23.40
C GLN A 154 7.79 -12.97 23.01
N LEU A 155 7.47 -14.21 22.63
CA LEU A 155 6.11 -14.65 22.36
C LEU A 155 5.23 -14.54 23.61
N ALA A 156 5.73 -14.99 24.76
CA ALA A 156 5.03 -14.86 26.04
C ALA A 156 4.79 -13.39 26.43
N TRP A 157 5.76 -12.50 26.16
CA TRP A 157 5.60 -11.06 26.38
C TRP A 157 4.55 -10.44 25.44
N MET A 158 4.53 -10.84 24.16
CA MET A 158 3.51 -10.40 23.20
C MET A 158 2.09 -10.86 23.59
N LEU A 159 1.99 -12.06 24.17
CA LEU A 159 0.75 -12.61 24.72
C LEU A 159 0.45 -12.12 26.15
N GLY A 160 1.21 -11.14 26.64
CA GLY A 160 0.94 -10.46 27.90
C GLY A 160 -0.42 -9.76 27.85
N GLU A 161 -1.39 -10.30 28.57
CA GLU A 161 -2.73 -9.73 28.68
C GLU A 161 -2.74 -8.39 29.44
N ASP A 162 -3.58 -7.45 29.00
CA ASP A 162 -3.83 -6.16 29.66
C ASP A 162 -4.17 -6.32 31.16
N SER A 163 -3.40 -5.65 32.01
CA SER A 163 -3.55 -5.68 33.47
C SER A 163 -4.93 -5.21 33.92
N VAL A 164 -5.55 -4.27 33.19
CA VAL A 164 -6.88 -3.74 33.53
C VAL A 164 -7.98 -4.76 33.25
N LEU A 165 -7.90 -5.50 32.14
CA LEU A 165 -8.83 -6.59 31.83
C LEU A 165 -8.64 -7.78 32.77
N ARG A 166 -7.39 -8.09 33.12
CA ARG A 166 -7.05 -9.11 34.12
C ARG A 166 -7.63 -8.76 35.48
N GLU A 167 -7.44 -7.53 35.95
CA GLU A 167 -7.97 -7.04 37.23
C GLU A 167 -9.49 -6.99 37.27
N ARG A 168 -10.16 -6.58 36.18
CA ARG A 168 -11.63 -6.61 36.08
C ARG A 168 -12.18 -8.03 36.19
N ARG A 169 -11.52 -9.00 35.56
CA ARG A 169 -11.86 -10.43 35.70
C ARG A 169 -11.61 -10.94 37.12
N LEU A 170 -10.47 -10.58 37.71
CA LEU A 170 -10.15 -10.96 39.09
C LEU A 170 -11.19 -10.40 40.07
N LYS A 171 -11.55 -9.12 39.94
CA LYS A 171 -12.57 -8.46 40.78
C LYS A 171 -13.95 -9.10 40.62
N GLN A 172 -14.34 -9.56 39.42
CA GLN A 172 -15.58 -10.33 39.24
C GLN A 172 -15.51 -11.72 39.88
N PHE A 173 -14.35 -12.38 39.83
CA PHE A 173 -14.14 -13.66 40.52
C PHE A 173 -14.22 -13.49 42.05
N PHE A 174 -13.41 -12.59 42.61
CA PHE A 174 -13.41 -12.28 44.04
C PHE A 174 -14.73 -11.67 44.53
N GLY A 175 -15.47 -10.95 43.67
CA GLY A 175 -16.79 -10.41 43.96
C GLY A 175 -17.88 -11.48 44.09
N ARG A 176 -17.78 -12.60 43.35
CA ARG A 176 -18.68 -13.76 43.52
C ARG A 176 -18.39 -14.53 44.80
N ASP A 177 -17.13 -14.64 45.20
CA ASP A 177 -16.78 -15.29 46.48
C ASP A 177 -17.26 -14.47 47.69
N LYS A 178 -17.27 -13.12 47.61
CA LYS A 178 -17.89 -12.28 48.64
C LYS A 178 -19.41 -12.46 48.76
N MET A 179 -20.14 -12.59 47.66
CA MET A 179 -21.59 -12.83 47.73
C MET A 179 -21.94 -14.23 48.26
N ASN A 180 -21.08 -15.24 48.05
CA ASN A 180 -21.27 -16.57 48.67
C ASN A 180 -20.95 -16.59 50.17
N LEU A 181 -20.11 -15.68 50.67
CA LEU A 181 -19.77 -15.60 52.10
C LEU A 181 -20.78 -14.76 52.89
N GLU A 182 -21.34 -13.70 52.30
CA GLU A 182 -22.40 -12.88 52.91
C GLU A 182 -23.75 -13.61 52.98
N LEU A 183 -24.00 -14.63 52.14
CA LEU A 183 -25.21 -15.46 52.20
C LEU A 183 -25.19 -16.56 53.27
N ILE A 184 -24.05 -16.79 53.93
CA ILE A 184 -23.92 -17.81 54.99
C ILE A 184 -24.05 -17.22 56.40
N TYR A 185 -23.83 -15.90 56.57
CA TYR A 185 -23.74 -15.25 57.89
C TYR A 185 -24.90 -14.32 58.28
N GLU A 186 -25.96 -14.21 57.47
CA GLU A 186 -27.15 -13.43 57.83
C GLU A 186 -28.43 -14.28 57.71
N GLY A 187 -28.54 -15.27 58.60
CA GLY A 187 -29.81 -15.94 58.92
C GLY A 187 -30.39 -15.33 60.20
N PRO A 188 -31.66 -14.88 60.24
CA PRO A 188 -32.22 -14.22 61.41
C PRO A 188 -32.31 -15.18 62.60
N LEU A 189 -31.56 -14.88 63.66
CA LEU A 189 -31.76 -15.49 64.98
C LEU A 189 -33.11 -14.99 65.53
N LEU A 190 -34.18 -15.68 65.17
CA LEU A 190 -35.43 -15.65 65.92
C LEU A 190 -35.19 -16.30 67.28
N MET A 191 -35.03 -15.49 68.31
CA MET A 191 -35.25 -15.90 69.69
C MET A 191 -36.37 -15.06 70.28
N GLY A 192 -37.60 -15.50 70.00
CA GLY A 192 -38.66 -15.35 70.99
C GLY A 192 -38.45 -16.43 72.05
N LYS A 193 -38.38 -16.02 73.32
CA LYS A 193 -38.97 -16.75 74.45
C LYS A 193 -39.39 -15.73 75.51
N GLU A 194 -40.58 -16.02 76.03
CA GLU A 194 -41.28 -15.46 77.18
C GLU A 194 -40.41 -15.39 78.44
#